data_AF-A0A1X1YBJ2-F1
#
_entry.id   AF-A0A1X1YBJ2-F1
#
_cell.length_a   1.000
_cell.length_b   1.000
_cell.length_c   1.000
_cell.angle_alpha   90.00
_cell.angle_beta   90.00
_cell.angle_gamma   90.00
#
_symmetry.space_group_name_H-M   'P 1'
#
loop_
_entity.id
_entity.type
_entity.pdbx_description
1 polymer ?
#
loop_
_entity_poly.entity_id
_entity_poly.type
_entity_poly.pdbx_seq_one_letter_code
_entity_poly.pdbx_strand_id
1 'polypeptide(L)' 'MIIDIGVGEVIIRGPDAILGTSVDVCLTPQQARSAASGLDADGHPVIAVGLRQAADQAERGVRT' A
#
# COMPACT_ATOMS: atom_id res chain seq x y z
N MET A 1 3.65 -3.29 10.18
CA MET A 1 3.11 -3.25 8.82
C MET A 1 4.23 -2.79 7.91
N ILE A 2 4.50 -3.54 6.84
CA ILE A 2 5.47 -3.16 5.80
C ILE A 2 4.67 -2.84 4.53
N ILE A 3 5.01 -1.74 3.86
CA ILE A 3 4.49 -1.41 2.53
C ILE A 3 5.59 -1.76 1.53
N ASP A 4 5.27 -2.63 0.59
CA ASP A 4 6.13 -3.10 -0.49
C ASP A 4 5.48 -2.76 -1.85
N ILE A 5 6.25 -2.82 -2.94
CA ILE A 5 5.83 -2.29 -4.24
C ILE A 5 6.12 -3.34 -5.33
N GLY A 6 5.05 -3.80 -5.98
CA GLY A 6 5.10 -4.61 -7.19
C GLY A 6 4.87 -3.77 -8.45
N VAL A 7 5.06 -4.37 -9.62
CA VAL A 7 4.75 -3.71 -10.90
C VAL A 7 3.24 -3.47 -10.98
N GLY A 8 2.82 -2.22 -10.78
CA GLY A 8 1.41 -1.83 -10.81
C GLY A 8 0.61 -2.20 -9.57
N GLU A 9 1.26 -2.62 -8.49
CA GLU A 9 0.59 -3.02 -7.25
C GLU A 9 1.33 -2.50 -6.01
N VAL A 10 0.57 -2.17 -4.97
CA VAL A 10 1.04 -1.86 -3.62
C VAL A 10 0.74 -3.06 -2.74
N ILE A 11 1.76 -3.61 -2.08
CA ILE A 11 1.65 -4.81 -1.27
C ILE A 11 1.76 -4.41 0.20
N ILE A 12 0.73 -4.68 0.99
CA ILE A 12 0.73 -4.43 2.43
C ILE A 12 0.95 -5.76 3.14
N ARG A 13 2.06 -5.86 3.87
CA ARG A 13 2.40 -7.04 4.68
C ARG A 13 2.14 -6.76 6.15
N GLY A 14 1.16 -7.48 6.71
CA GLY A 14 0.88 -7.51 8.14
C GLY A 14 1.95 -8.29 8.92
N PRO A 15 2.02 -8.14 10.25
CA PRO A 15 2.94 -8.93 11.08
C PRO A 15 2.72 -10.44 10.92
N ASP A 16 1.47 -10.89 10.79
CA ASP A 16 1.14 -12.30 10.53
C ASP A 16 1.52 -12.75 9.11
N ALA A 17 1.50 -11.84 8.14
CA ALA A 17 1.95 -12.15 6.78
C ALA A 17 3.48 -12.37 6.72
N ILE A 18 4.25 -11.64 7.54
CA ILE A 18 5.70 -11.86 7.69
C ILE A 18 6.00 -13.25 8.28
N LEU A 19 5.14 -13.74 9.17
CA LEU A 19 5.23 -15.08 9.76
C LEU A 19 4.65 -16.19 8.87
N GLY A 20 4.14 -15.85 7.68
CA GLY A 20 3.51 -16.80 6.75
C GLY A 20 2.17 -17.35 7.24
N THR A 21 1.58 -16.74 8.27
CA THR A 21 0.29 -17.13 8.86
C THR A 21 -0.89 -16.33 8.32
N SER A 22 -0.64 -15.36 7.43
CA SER A 22 -1.67 -14.58 6.74
C SER A 22 -1.24 -14.22 5.32
N VAL A 23 -2.22 -13.92 4.46
CA VAL A 23 -2.00 -13.56 3.05
C VAL A 23 -1.67 -12.07 2.94
N ASP A 24 -0.71 -11.73 2.09
CA ASP A 24 -0.39 -10.34 1.74
C ASP A 24 -1.61 -9.66 1.10
N VAL A 25 -1.80 -8.37 1.40
CA VAL A 25 -2.86 -7.57 0.78
C VAL A 25 -2.27 -6.83 -0.41
N CYS A 26 -2.63 -7.24 -1.63
CA CYS A 26 -2.29 -6.52 -2.85
C CYS A 26 -3.37 -5.50 -3.20
N LEU A 27 -2.97 -4.25 -3.38
CA LEU A 27 -3.83 -3.14 -3.77
C LEU A 27 -3.36 -2.58 -5.10
N THR A 28 -4.30 -2.29 -5.99
CA THR A 28 -4.03 -1.39 -7.12
C THR A 28 -3.68 0.03 -6.61
N PRO A 29 -2.99 0.86 -7.40
CA PRO A 29 -2.69 2.24 -7.03
C PRO A 29 -3.94 3.05 -6.66
N GLN A 30 -5.06 2.80 -7.35
CA GLN A 30 -6.33 3.43 -7.04
C GLN A 30 -6.86 3.00 -5.66
N GLN A 31 -6.85 1.70 -5.37
CA GLN A 31 -7.27 1.19 -4.06
C GLN A 31 -6.36 1.68 -2.93
N ALA A 32 -5.05 1.76 -3.17
CA ALA A 32 -4.08 2.32 -2.23
C ALA A 32 -4.40 3.80 -1.91
N ARG A 33 -4.78 4.61 -2.91
CA ARG A 33 -5.22 5.99 -2.67
C ARG A 33 -6.52 6.07 -1.87
N SER A 34 -7.49 5.20 -2.16
CA SER A 34 -8.75 5.13 -1.40
C SER A 34 -8.50 4.73 0.06
N ALA A 35 -7.64 3.75 0.31
CA ALA A 35 -7.23 3.35 1.65
C ALA A 35 -6.47 4.48 2.38
N ALA A 36 -5.63 5.24 1.66
CA ALA A 36 -4.94 6.39 2.22
C ALA A 36 -5.91 7.49 2.69
N SER A 37 -6.97 7.75 1.94
CA SER A 37 -8.01 8.72 2.35
C SER A 37 -8.76 8.28 3.60
N GLY A 38 -9.02 6.97 3.75
CA GLY A 38 -9.59 6.42 4.99
C GLY A 38 -8.66 6.60 6.19
N LEU A 39 -7.38 6.26 6.02
CA LEU A 39 -6.36 6.43 7.06
C LEU A 39 -6.16 7.89 7.48
N ASP A 40 -6.28 8.84 6.54
CA ASP A 40 -6.18 10.28 6.83
C ASP A 40 -7.37 10.73 7.71
N ALA A 41 -8.59 10.26 7.37
CA ALA A 41 -9.80 10.54 8.15
C ALA A 41 -9.77 9.90 9.55
N ASP A 42 -9.14 8.73 9.68
CA ASP A 42 -8.98 8.01 10.96
C ASP A 42 -7.84 8.56 11.84
N GLY A 43 -7.12 9.61 11.39
CA GLY A 43 -6.05 10.25 12.16
C GLY A 43 -4.68 9.59 12.03
N HIS A 44 -4.44 8.87 10.92
CA HIS A 44 -3.16 8.22 10.59
C HIS A 44 -2.48 8.85 9.36
N PRO A 45 -2.16 10.16 9.38
CA PRO A 45 -1.69 10.90 8.19
C PRO A 45 -0.34 10.40 7.67
N VAL A 46 0.55 9.92 8.55
CA VAL A 46 1.87 9.40 8.16
C VAL A 46 1.74 8.14 7.30
N ILE A 47 0.83 7.23 7.68
CA ILE A 47 0.58 5.99 6.94
C ILE A 47 -0.12 6.32 5.61
N ALA A 48 -1.07 7.25 5.63
CA ALA A 48 -1.74 7.73 4.43
C ALA A 48 -0.76 8.32 3.40
N VAL A 49 0.20 9.14 3.85
CA VAL A 49 1.25 9.70 2.97
C VAL A 49 2.11 8.58 2.37
N GLY A 50 2.58 7.63 3.17
CA GLY A 50 3.38 6.50 2.68
C GLY A 50 2.63 5.66 1.64
N LEU A 51 1.32 5.45 1.83
CA LEU A 51 0.49 4.68 0.91
C LEU A 51 0.22 5.43 -0.41
N ARG A 52 0.06 6.75 -0.38
CA ARG A 52 -0.02 7.59 -1.60
C ARG A 52 1.29 7.54 -2.39
N GLN A 53 2.43 7.65 -1.72
CA GLN A 53 3.74 7.55 -2.36
C GLN A 53 3.97 6.19 -3.02
N ALA A 54 3.60 5.11 -2.33
CA ALA A 54 3.68 3.75 -2.87
C ALA A 54 2.80 3.58 -4.12
N ALA A 55 1.59 4.13 -4.12
CA ALA A 55 0.71 4.13 -5.29
C ALA A 55 1.32 4.86 -6.50
N ASP A 56 1.90 6.04 -6.27
CA ASP A 56 2.55 6.82 -7.33
C ASP A 56 3.79 6.11 -7.89
N GLN A 57 4.55 5.42 -7.04
CA GLN A 57 5.71 4.63 -7.47
C GLN A 57 5.29 3.38 -8.26
N ALA A 58 4.23 2.69 -7.82
CA ALA A 58 3.67 1.54 -8.53
C ALA A 58 3.20 1.91 -9.94
N GLU A 59 2.56 3.08 -10.12
CA GLU A 59 2.15 3.56 -11.45
C GLU A 59 3.33 3.96 -12.36
N ARG A 60 4.42 4.47 -11.77
CA ARG A 60 5.64 4.80 -12.53
C ARG A 60 6.36 3.55 -13.02
N GLY A 61 6.36 2.47 -12.22
CA GLY A 61 6.97 1.20 -12.59
C GLY A 61 6.24 0.44 -13.72
N VAL A 62 4.98 0.78 -14.01
CA VAL A 62 4.19 0.19 -15.12
C VAL A 62 4.53 0.82 -16.48
N ARG A 63 5.17 1.99 -16.51
CA ARG A 63 5.42 2.77 -17.75
C ARG A 63 6.77 2.49 -18.43
N THR A 64 7.52 1.47 -18.00
CA THR A 64 8.80 1.02 -18.58
C THR A 64 8.68 -0.41 -19.08
#